data_AF-A0A3B0KNK7-F1
#
_entry.id   AF-A0A3B0KNK7-F1
#
_cell.length_a   1.000
_cell.length_b   1.000
_cell.length_c   1.000
_cell.angle_alpha   90.00
_cell.angle_beta   90.00
_cell.angle_gamma   90.00
#
_symmetry.space_group_name_H-M   'P 1'
#
loop_
_entity.id
_entity.type
_entity.pdbx_description
1 polymer ?
#
loop_
_entity_poly.entity_id
_entity_poly.type
_entity_poly.pdbx_seq_one_letter_code
_entity_poly.pdbx_strand_id
1 'polypeptide(L)'
;MSHCIFISTLIHSFLSAEADIVTDGALELIKIKDWGGMPTRGKPDLLKLPVSRVIISHTASEGCESLEVCSYRARVTQSYHMDSFNWDQVGYNFMVGGDGRVYEGRGWDIQGAHALRHNRDSIGITFMGSFDKIKPTAAQLRACQLLIEEGVRLKKLKPDYKLYAHRQLVATKSPGDEVYKIIKTWPHWEDSPHSLPDQDNIGGGLILRFVHRQAWLAQPPQKTLPDLTLPVSLVIVLPTNSDNCTTQAQCVLRVRLRQTFDIESLQEDDIAFNFVLGGDGNVYVGRGWDQVGAHMSGYNTRSLSFAYIGSFQNQKPSAKQLSVTKLLLERGVSLGKISPNYRLTGASKLEPSITEYKAEQLYQSFGNWSHWS
;
A
#
# COMPACT_ATOMS: atom_id res chain seq x y z
N MET A 1 40.59 -5.51 77.27
CA MET A 1 41.40 -5.40 76.03
C MET A 1 41.21 -6.71 75.27
N SER A 2 40.19 -6.75 74.42
CA SER A 2 40.30 -6.84 72.95
C SER A 2 41.14 -8.03 72.49
N HIS A 3 40.50 -8.98 71.80
CA HIS A 3 40.83 -9.45 70.45
C HIS A 3 39.84 -10.56 70.06
N CYS A 4 38.87 -10.24 69.20
CA CYS A 4 38.15 -11.24 68.40
C CYS A 4 38.16 -10.75 66.95
N ILE A 5 38.76 -11.58 66.10
CA ILE A 5 38.95 -11.41 64.67
C ILE A 5 37.61 -11.76 64.01
N PHE A 6 37.01 -10.81 63.28
CA PHE A 6 35.92 -11.10 62.35
C PHE A 6 36.45 -10.97 60.92
N ILE A 7 36.40 -12.08 60.19
CA ILE A 7 36.67 -12.18 58.76
C ILE A 7 35.48 -11.54 58.04
N SER A 8 35.74 -10.44 57.32
CA SER A 8 34.78 -9.78 56.44
C SER A 8 34.81 -10.46 55.07
N THR A 9 33.81 -11.29 54.77
CA THR A 9 33.52 -11.75 53.41
C THR A 9 32.77 -10.65 52.65
N LEU A 10 33.46 -10.00 51.71
CA LEU A 10 32.83 -9.19 50.67
C LEU A 10 32.08 -10.12 49.71
N ILE A 11 30.75 -10.08 49.77
CA ILE A 11 29.89 -10.52 48.67
C ILE A 11 29.44 -9.26 47.94
N HIS A 12 30.03 -9.00 46.78
CA HIS A 12 29.49 -8.06 45.80
C HIS A 12 28.12 -8.57 45.35
N SER A 13 27.05 -7.96 45.84
CA SER A 13 25.75 -8.03 45.18
C SER A 13 25.74 -6.97 44.08
N PHE A 14 25.89 -7.44 42.84
CA PHE A 14 25.48 -6.70 41.66
C PHE A 14 23.97 -6.40 41.81
N LEU A 15 23.62 -5.13 42.02
CA LEU A 15 22.25 -4.66 41.81
C LEU A 15 22.01 -4.67 40.30
N SER A 16 21.36 -5.74 39.85
CA SER A 16 20.76 -5.88 38.53
C SER A 16 19.77 -4.74 38.31
N ALA A 17 19.85 -4.16 37.11
CA ALA A 17 18.77 -3.42 36.50
C ALA A 17 17.51 -4.31 36.37
N GLU A 18 16.39 -3.66 36.04
CA GLU A 18 15.03 -4.19 35.81
C GLU A 18 14.11 -4.23 37.04
N ALA A 19 13.28 -3.19 37.19
CA ALA A 19 11.82 -3.31 37.09
C ALA A 19 11.12 -1.98 37.46
N ASP A 20 11.18 -0.99 36.58
CA ASP A 20 10.30 0.20 36.60
C ASP A 20 9.98 0.46 35.10
N ILE A 21 8.75 0.42 34.57
CA ILE A 21 7.45 0.78 35.12
C ILE A 21 6.38 -0.09 34.42
N VAL A 22 5.59 -0.82 35.19
CA VAL A 22 4.23 -1.22 34.79
C VAL A 22 3.35 0.00 35.05
N THR A 23 2.93 0.72 34.01
CA THR A 23 1.94 1.79 34.17
C THR A 23 0.56 1.17 34.29
N ASP A 24 0.21 0.74 35.51
CA ASP A 24 -1.12 0.62 36.15
C ASP A 24 -2.40 0.52 35.27
N GLY A 25 -2.34 -0.14 34.11
CA GLY A 25 -3.44 -0.23 33.15
C GLY A 25 -3.95 1.09 32.56
N ALA A 26 -3.30 2.23 32.82
CA ALA A 26 -3.78 3.58 32.46
C ALA A 26 -3.09 4.14 31.21
N LEU A 27 -3.84 4.88 30.39
CA LEU A 27 -3.32 5.56 29.20
C LEU A 27 -2.43 6.75 29.59
N GLU A 28 -1.14 6.70 29.27
CA GLU A 28 -0.20 7.82 29.43
C GLU A 28 0.11 8.47 28.09
N LEU A 29 -0.27 9.75 27.93
CA LEU A 29 -0.04 10.53 26.72
C LEU A 29 1.04 11.61 26.96
N ILE A 30 2.19 11.46 26.30
CA ILE A 30 3.30 12.40 26.33
C ILE A 30 3.10 13.45 25.23
N LYS A 31 2.93 14.72 25.62
CA LYS A 31 2.69 15.82 24.67
C LYS A 31 3.95 16.17 23.89
N ILE A 32 3.78 16.84 22.74
CA ILE A 32 4.90 17.28 21.89
C ILE A 32 6.01 17.94 22.70
N LYS A 33 5.66 18.89 23.57
CA LYS A 33 6.61 19.60 24.43
C LYS A 33 7.33 18.69 25.44
N ASP A 34 6.67 17.63 25.91
CA ASP A 34 7.16 16.79 27.01
C ASP A 34 8.15 15.73 26.49
N TRP A 35 7.99 15.26 25.24
CA TRP A 35 9.01 14.46 24.56
C TRP A 35 10.06 15.30 23.82
N GLY A 36 10.06 16.62 24.00
CA GLY A 36 11.05 17.54 23.40
C GLY A 36 10.90 17.75 21.90
N GLY A 37 9.69 17.61 21.37
CA GLY A 37 9.37 17.80 19.97
C GLY A 37 9.30 19.28 19.55
N MET A 38 9.53 19.51 18.26
CA MET A 38 9.35 20.81 17.61
C MET A 38 7.87 21.19 17.44
N PRO A 39 7.53 22.49 17.50
CA PRO A 39 6.17 22.95 17.22
C PRO A 39 5.78 22.69 15.76
N THR A 40 4.47 22.57 15.52
CA THR A 40 3.92 22.44 14.16
C THR A 40 4.24 23.68 13.33
N ARG A 41 4.77 23.51 12.11
CA ARG A 41 5.06 24.61 11.18
C ARG A 41 3.79 25.05 10.46
N GLY A 42 3.55 26.35 10.37
CA GLY A 42 2.42 26.89 9.60
C GLY A 42 1.06 26.51 10.18
N LYS A 43 0.03 26.53 9.33
CA LYS A 43 -1.36 26.24 9.71
C LYS A 43 -1.72 24.81 9.27
N PRO A 44 -1.93 23.87 10.21
CA PRO A 44 -2.27 22.49 9.86
C PRO A 44 -3.71 22.36 9.36
N ASP A 45 -3.94 21.36 8.51
CA ASP A 45 -5.28 20.93 8.14
C ASP A 45 -5.97 20.24 9.33
N LEU A 46 -7.24 20.54 9.56
CA LEU A 46 -8.03 19.96 10.64
C LEU A 46 -8.86 18.76 10.15
N LEU A 47 -9.05 17.78 11.03
CA LEU A 47 -9.94 16.66 10.79
C LEU A 47 -11.41 17.08 10.94
N LYS A 48 -12.27 16.49 10.11
CA LYS A 48 -13.72 16.54 10.32
C LYS A 48 -14.12 15.41 11.28
N LEU A 49 -14.23 15.73 12.56
CA LEU A 49 -14.51 14.77 13.63
C LEU A 49 -16.02 14.48 13.79
N PRO A 50 -16.41 13.29 14.31
CA PRO A 50 -15.55 12.13 14.55
C PRO A 50 -15.13 11.45 13.25
N VAL A 51 -13.86 11.03 13.17
CA VAL A 51 -13.37 10.24 12.03
C VAL A 51 -13.82 8.78 12.12
N SER A 52 -13.92 8.13 10.97
CA SER A 52 -14.44 6.77 10.87
C SER A 52 -13.37 5.67 10.87
N ARG A 53 -12.08 6.00 10.87
CA ARG A 53 -11.00 5.01 10.70
C ARG A 53 -9.82 5.17 11.65
N VAL A 54 -9.21 4.05 11.97
CA VAL A 54 -7.90 3.94 12.62
C VAL A 54 -6.95 3.19 11.70
N ILE A 55 -5.76 3.73 11.46
CA ILE A 55 -4.75 3.11 10.61
C ILE A 55 -3.50 2.82 11.44
N ILE A 56 -3.15 1.54 11.54
CA ILE A 56 -2.01 1.05 12.31
C ILE A 56 -0.78 0.87 11.43
N SER A 57 0.32 1.53 11.78
CA SER A 57 1.62 1.43 11.12
C SER A 57 2.73 1.06 12.11
N HIS A 58 3.97 0.93 11.61
CA HIS A 58 5.20 0.96 12.39
C HIS A 58 6.16 2.02 11.84
N THR A 59 7.18 2.37 12.62
CA THR A 59 8.26 3.28 12.17
C THR A 59 9.33 2.57 11.32
N ALA A 60 9.36 1.23 11.32
CA ALA A 60 10.41 0.43 10.69
C ALA A 60 11.83 0.78 11.20
N SER A 61 11.91 1.24 12.45
CA SER A 61 13.15 1.64 13.11
C SER A 61 13.52 0.66 14.22
N GLU A 62 14.62 0.92 14.91
CA GLU A 62 14.87 0.33 16.21
C GLU A 62 13.74 0.71 17.19
N GLY A 63 13.45 -0.21 18.12
CA GLY A 63 12.50 0.01 19.20
C GLY A 63 13.06 0.95 20.28
N CYS A 64 12.29 1.09 21.35
CA CYS A 64 12.64 1.88 22.51
C CYS A 64 11.93 1.33 23.75
N GLU A 65 12.56 1.35 24.92
CA GLU A 65 12.04 0.67 26.12
C GLU A 65 11.94 1.58 27.36
N SER A 66 12.38 2.83 27.25
CA SER A 66 12.28 3.82 28.32
C SER A 66 11.76 5.16 27.80
N LEU A 67 11.21 5.99 28.70
CA LEU A 67 10.69 7.32 28.37
C LEU A 67 11.74 8.16 27.61
N GLU A 68 13.00 8.12 28.05
CA GLU A 68 14.09 8.87 27.43
C GLU A 68 14.38 8.40 26.00
N VAL A 69 14.54 7.08 25.82
CA VAL A 69 14.85 6.50 24.50
C VAL A 69 13.68 6.66 23.55
N CYS A 70 12.45 6.43 24.02
CA CYS A 70 11.25 6.61 23.20
C CYS A 70 11.01 8.08 22.84
N SER A 71 11.27 9.02 23.75
CA SER A 71 11.23 10.46 23.43
C SER A 71 12.28 10.81 22.37
N TYR A 72 13.49 10.24 22.47
CA TYR A 72 14.53 10.42 21.46
C TYR A 72 14.09 9.86 20.08
N ARG A 73 13.52 8.65 20.03
CA ARG A 73 13.00 8.07 18.77
C ARG A 73 11.85 8.89 18.18
N ALA A 74 10.97 9.43 19.01
CA ALA A 74 9.92 10.35 18.59
C ALA A 74 10.50 11.61 17.92
N ARG A 75 11.53 12.23 18.53
CA ARG A 75 12.25 13.37 17.93
C ARG A 75 12.92 13.02 16.61
N VAL A 76 13.63 11.89 16.54
CA VAL A 76 14.26 11.43 15.29
C VAL A 76 13.21 11.24 14.18
N THR A 77 12.09 10.61 14.50
CA THR A 77 10.97 10.40 13.56
C THR A 77 10.37 11.73 13.11
N GLN A 78 10.19 12.69 14.03
CA GLN A 78 9.71 14.03 13.72
C GLN A 78 10.67 14.78 12.80
N SER A 79 11.96 14.88 13.16
CA SER A 79 12.99 15.56 12.38
C SER A 79 13.11 14.97 10.98
N TYR A 80 13.13 13.63 10.86
CA TYR A 80 13.14 12.98 9.55
C TYR A 80 11.98 13.44 8.66
N HIS A 81 10.75 13.46 9.20
CA HIS A 81 9.58 13.91 8.45
C HIS A 81 9.59 15.41 8.11
N MET A 82 9.95 16.25 9.06
CA MET A 82 9.92 17.71 8.87
C MET A 82 11.05 18.20 7.98
N ASP A 83 12.23 17.56 8.04
CA ASP A 83 13.41 18.02 7.31
C ASP A 83 13.53 17.34 5.94
N SER A 84 13.14 16.07 5.81
CA SER A 84 13.23 15.33 4.54
C SER A 84 12.01 15.52 3.65
N PHE A 85 10.81 15.68 4.23
CA PHE A 85 9.56 15.80 3.47
C PHE A 85 8.92 17.20 3.55
N ASN A 86 9.57 18.13 4.25
CA ASN A 86 9.06 19.49 4.48
C ASN A 86 7.64 19.50 5.07
N TRP A 87 7.33 18.51 5.93
CA TRP A 87 6.03 18.45 6.59
C TRP A 87 5.93 19.47 7.73
N ASP A 88 4.70 19.88 8.02
CA ASP A 88 4.35 20.74 9.13
C ASP A 88 4.58 20.09 10.50
N GLN A 89 4.51 18.76 10.56
CA GLN A 89 4.69 17.96 11.77
C GLN A 89 4.99 16.50 11.41
N VAL A 90 5.37 15.67 12.39
CA VAL A 90 5.43 14.21 12.25
C VAL A 90 4.16 13.67 11.58
N GLY A 91 4.27 12.70 10.65
CA GLY A 91 3.12 12.26 9.85
C GLY A 91 2.03 11.53 10.62
N TYR A 92 2.33 10.98 11.79
CA TYR A 92 1.40 10.20 12.59
C TYR A 92 0.60 11.09 13.55
N ASN A 93 -0.63 10.68 13.86
CA ASN A 93 -1.39 11.32 14.95
C ASN A 93 -0.79 10.94 16.31
N PHE A 94 -0.44 9.66 16.47
CA PHE A 94 0.16 9.13 17.69
C PHE A 94 1.26 8.09 17.39
N MET A 95 2.27 8.01 18.26
CA MET A 95 3.33 7.02 18.22
C MET A 95 3.34 6.24 19.54
N VAL A 96 3.38 4.90 19.49
CA VAL A 96 3.32 4.04 20.68
C VAL A 96 4.70 3.45 20.96
N GLY A 97 5.30 3.83 22.08
CA GLY A 97 6.64 3.41 22.49
C GLY A 97 6.65 2.01 23.08
N GLY A 98 7.78 1.29 22.95
CA GLY A 98 7.97 -0.04 23.56
C GLY A 98 7.83 -0.02 25.07
N ASP A 99 8.03 1.15 25.68
CA ASP A 99 7.80 1.49 27.08
C ASP A 99 6.31 1.58 27.49
N GLY A 100 5.38 1.38 26.55
CA GLY A 100 3.93 1.40 26.83
C GLY A 100 3.31 2.80 26.89
N ARG A 101 4.04 3.86 26.54
CA ARG A 101 3.50 5.23 26.49
C ARG A 101 3.07 5.60 25.08
N VAL A 102 2.11 6.54 25.00
CA VAL A 102 1.70 7.14 23.74
C VAL A 102 2.33 8.52 23.62
N TYR A 103 3.04 8.76 22.53
CA TYR A 103 3.66 10.03 22.19
C TYR A 103 2.77 10.76 21.18
N GLU A 104 2.32 11.95 21.54
CA GLU A 104 1.48 12.78 20.68
C GLU A 104 2.28 13.28 19.48
N GLY A 105 1.80 12.99 18.27
CA GLY A 105 2.26 13.60 17.03
C GLY A 105 1.33 14.74 16.66
N ARG A 106 0.53 14.55 15.60
CA ARG A 106 -0.53 15.50 15.23
C ARG A 106 -1.73 15.49 16.18
N GLY A 107 -1.84 14.52 17.08
CA GLY A 107 -2.91 14.44 18.05
C GLY A 107 -4.28 14.20 17.42
N TRP A 108 -5.34 14.58 18.12
CA TRP A 108 -6.72 14.23 17.76
C TRP A 108 -7.36 15.11 16.69
N ASP A 109 -6.95 16.38 16.60
CA ASP A 109 -7.67 17.41 15.85
C ASP A 109 -7.06 17.71 14.47
N ILE A 110 -5.79 17.36 14.28
CA ILE A 110 -5.02 17.67 13.08
C ILE A 110 -4.98 16.46 12.15
N GLN A 111 -5.17 16.71 10.86
CA GLN A 111 -5.08 15.70 9.81
C GLN A 111 -3.65 15.14 9.71
N GLY A 112 -3.54 13.82 9.70
CA GLY A 112 -2.30 13.08 9.50
C GLY A 112 -1.61 13.28 8.14
N ALA A 113 -0.41 12.75 8.01
CA ALA A 113 0.31 12.51 6.74
C ALA A 113 0.77 11.04 6.61
N HIS A 114 0.23 10.14 7.43
CA HIS A 114 0.71 8.77 7.63
C HIS A 114 0.32 7.78 6.52
N ALA A 115 -0.77 8.04 5.78
CA ALA A 115 -1.26 7.17 4.72
C ALA A 115 -1.81 8.01 3.57
N LEU A 116 -1.06 8.09 2.47
CA LEU A 116 -1.40 8.89 1.30
C LEU A 116 -2.85 8.64 0.85
N ARG A 117 -3.65 9.70 0.67
CA ARG A 117 -5.11 9.67 0.36
C ARG A 117 -6.05 9.15 1.45
N HIS A 118 -5.54 8.63 2.56
CA HIS A 118 -6.38 8.12 3.65
C HIS A 118 -6.45 9.04 4.87
N ASN A 119 -5.60 10.08 4.95
CA ASN A 119 -5.47 10.93 6.13
C ASN A 119 -6.72 11.73 6.56
N ARG A 120 -7.59 12.12 5.60
CA ARG A 120 -8.72 13.07 5.85
C ARG A 120 -9.81 12.55 6.80
N ASP A 121 -9.93 11.24 6.93
CA ASP A 121 -10.95 10.57 7.73
C ASP A 121 -10.32 9.40 8.49
N SER A 122 -9.19 9.64 9.14
CA SER A 122 -8.51 8.62 9.93
C SER A 122 -7.60 9.21 11.00
N ILE A 123 -7.41 8.45 12.09
CA ILE A 123 -6.30 8.62 13.02
C ILE A 123 -5.22 7.58 12.71
N GLY A 124 -4.00 8.04 12.43
CA GLY A 124 -2.83 7.17 12.24
C GLY A 124 -2.08 6.94 13.55
N ILE A 125 -1.99 5.68 13.96
CA ILE A 125 -1.26 5.25 15.16
C ILE A 125 -0.10 4.38 14.70
N THR A 126 1.13 4.77 15.01
CA THR A 126 2.32 4.00 14.64
C THR A 126 2.97 3.36 15.85
N PHE A 127 3.40 2.11 15.73
CA PHE A 127 4.24 1.46 16.73
C PHE A 127 5.72 1.84 16.48
N MET A 128 6.42 2.33 17.50
CA MET A 128 7.86 2.62 17.39
C MET A 128 8.65 1.31 17.43
N GLY A 129 9.25 0.94 16.29
CA GLY A 129 9.99 -0.30 16.10
C GLY A 129 9.81 -0.91 14.70
N SER A 130 10.37 -2.11 14.52
CA SER A 130 10.22 -2.95 13.33
C SER A 130 9.67 -4.31 13.72
N PHE A 131 8.53 -4.68 13.14
CA PHE A 131 7.74 -5.84 13.56
C PHE A 131 7.54 -6.86 12.43
N ASP A 132 8.48 -6.92 11.49
CA ASP A 132 8.49 -7.95 10.44
C ASP A 132 8.71 -9.35 11.03
N LYS A 133 9.51 -9.44 12.10
CA LYS A 133 9.85 -10.71 12.78
C LYS A 133 9.72 -10.66 14.30
N ILE A 134 9.69 -9.46 14.87
CA ILE A 134 9.66 -9.23 16.32
C ILE A 134 8.24 -8.83 16.69
N LYS A 135 7.72 -9.38 17.79
CA LYS A 135 6.39 -9.01 18.30
C LYS A 135 6.46 -7.69 19.06
N PRO A 136 5.43 -6.84 18.98
CA PRO A 136 5.31 -5.66 19.85
C PRO A 136 5.19 -6.10 21.32
N THR A 137 5.62 -5.23 22.24
CA THR A 137 5.47 -5.50 23.67
C THR A 137 3.99 -5.53 24.06
N ALA A 138 3.65 -6.28 25.13
CA ALA A 138 2.29 -6.29 25.65
C ALA A 138 1.84 -4.87 26.06
N ALA A 139 2.77 -4.07 26.59
CA ALA A 139 2.55 -2.67 26.95
C ALA A 139 2.18 -1.81 25.73
N GLN A 140 2.88 -1.96 24.60
CA GLN A 140 2.54 -1.29 23.34
C GLN A 140 1.12 -1.62 22.88
N LEU A 141 0.77 -2.90 22.85
CA LEU A 141 -0.55 -3.35 22.41
C LEU A 141 -1.64 -2.76 23.32
N ARG A 142 -1.45 -2.81 24.64
CA ARG A 142 -2.41 -2.28 25.62
C ARG A 142 -2.57 -0.76 25.50
N ALA A 143 -1.47 -0.02 25.36
CA ALA A 143 -1.49 1.42 25.18
C ALA A 143 -2.24 1.84 23.91
N CYS A 144 -2.04 1.12 22.81
CA CYS A 144 -2.75 1.36 21.56
C CYS A 144 -4.26 1.12 21.70
N GLN A 145 -4.68 0.04 22.38
CA GLN A 145 -6.10 -0.24 22.63
C GLN A 145 -6.75 0.84 23.49
N LEU A 146 -6.10 1.22 24.60
CA LEU A 146 -6.56 2.28 25.50
C LEU A 146 -6.68 3.63 24.76
N LEU A 147 -5.74 3.94 23.87
CA LEU A 147 -5.79 5.15 23.05
C LEU A 147 -7.01 5.16 22.13
N ILE A 148 -7.33 4.02 21.50
CA ILE A 148 -8.49 3.90 20.61
C ILE A 148 -9.80 4.03 21.41
N GLU A 149 -9.90 3.35 22.57
CA GLU A 149 -11.02 3.47 23.51
C GLU A 149 -11.22 4.94 23.92
N GLU A 150 -10.14 5.64 24.25
CA GLU A 150 -10.17 7.06 24.61
C GLU A 150 -10.63 7.95 23.45
N GLY A 151 -10.19 7.64 22.22
CA GLY A 151 -10.65 8.35 21.02
C GLY A 151 -12.16 8.22 20.79
N VAL A 152 -12.75 7.06 21.08
CA VAL A 152 -14.21 6.86 21.04
C VAL A 152 -14.89 7.65 22.17
N ARG A 153 -14.37 7.56 23.41
CA ARG A 153 -14.91 8.30 24.56
C ARG A 153 -14.93 9.81 24.35
N LEU A 154 -13.87 10.36 23.76
CA LEU A 154 -13.72 11.77 23.42
C LEU A 154 -14.50 12.21 22.16
N LYS A 155 -15.23 11.29 21.51
CA LYS A 155 -15.92 11.52 20.23
C LYS A 155 -14.99 12.02 19.12
N LYS A 156 -13.71 11.59 19.16
CA LYS A 156 -12.74 11.81 18.09
C LYS A 156 -12.83 10.71 17.03
N LEU A 157 -13.13 9.50 17.49
CA LEU A 157 -13.46 8.33 16.67
C LEU A 157 -14.96 8.03 16.77
N LYS A 158 -15.55 7.55 15.68
CA LYS A 158 -16.90 6.97 15.73
C LYS A 158 -16.88 5.67 16.55
N PRO A 159 -17.96 5.33 17.28
CA PRO A 159 -18.04 4.06 17.99
C PRO A 159 -17.94 2.84 17.06
N ASP A 160 -18.36 2.96 15.80
CA ASP A 160 -18.32 1.93 14.75
C ASP A 160 -17.13 2.11 13.78
N TYR A 161 -16.03 2.70 14.24
CA TYR A 161 -14.83 2.93 13.43
C TYR A 161 -14.34 1.64 12.76
N LYS A 162 -13.54 1.80 11.70
CA LYS A 162 -12.87 0.69 11.00
C LYS A 162 -11.38 0.72 11.27
N LEU A 163 -10.82 -0.43 11.65
CA LEU A 163 -9.41 -0.62 11.92
C LEU A 163 -8.74 -1.24 10.70
N TYR A 164 -7.70 -0.55 10.21
CA TYR A 164 -6.89 -1.02 9.10
C TYR A 164 -5.41 -1.08 9.49
N ALA A 165 -4.69 -2.01 8.89
CA ALA A 165 -3.24 -1.99 8.80
C ALA A 165 -2.79 -1.05 7.66
N HIS A 166 -1.64 -0.40 7.83
CA HIS A 166 -1.10 0.51 6.82
C HIS A 166 -0.92 -0.18 5.45
N ARG A 167 -0.46 -1.44 5.44
CA ARG A 167 -0.33 -2.29 4.24
C ARG A 167 -1.64 -2.59 3.49
N GLN A 168 -2.81 -2.41 4.12
CA GLN A 168 -4.09 -2.57 3.41
C GLN A 168 -4.41 -1.35 2.54
N LEU A 169 -3.76 -0.20 2.80
CA LEU A 169 -4.11 1.09 2.23
C LEU A 169 -2.95 1.74 1.46
N VAL A 170 -1.69 1.41 1.80
CA VAL A 170 -0.46 1.96 1.18
C VAL A 170 0.60 0.86 0.95
N ALA A 171 1.55 1.09 0.03
CA ALA A 171 2.44 0.09 -0.58
C ALA A 171 3.63 -0.09 0.32
N THR A 172 3.38 -0.82 1.40
CA THR A 172 4.32 -0.92 2.50
C THR A 172 4.16 -2.25 3.20
N LYS A 173 5.23 -2.70 3.85
CA LYS A 173 5.18 -3.80 4.81
C LYS A 173 4.63 -3.34 6.17
N SER A 174 4.53 -2.04 6.43
CA SER A 174 3.98 -1.51 7.68
C SER A 174 2.56 -2.07 7.95
N PRO A 175 2.21 -2.51 9.18
CA PRO A 175 2.92 -2.37 10.45
C PRO A 175 3.90 -3.52 10.77
N GLY A 176 4.31 -4.33 9.79
CA GLY A 176 5.10 -5.55 10.01
C GLY A 176 4.21 -6.77 10.25
N ASP A 177 4.73 -7.97 9.96
CA ASP A 177 3.94 -9.20 9.93
C ASP A 177 3.41 -9.59 11.30
N GLU A 178 4.17 -9.34 12.38
CA GLU A 178 3.75 -9.70 13.73
C GLU A 178 2.65 -8.78 14.25
N VAL A 179 2.76 -7.46 14.07
CA VAL A 179 1.67 -6.52 14.42
C VAL A 179 0.44 -6.80 13.57
N TYR A 180 0.62 -7.03 12.26
CA TYR A 180 -0.49 -7.33 11.35
C TYR A 180 -1.30 -8.53 11.83
N LYS A 181 -0.65 -9.66 12.14
CA LYS A 181 -1.31 -10.87 12.66
C LYS A 181 -2.12 -10.59 13.93
N ILE A 182 -1.60 -9.75 14.82
CA ILE A 182 -2.24 -9.42 16.10
C ILE A 182 -3.46 -8.53 15.90
N ILE A 183 -3.34 -7.43 15.15
CA ILE A 183 -4.46 -6.48 14.99
C ILE A 183 -5.62 -7.06 14.17
N LYS A 184 -5.41 -8.13 13.39
CA LYS A 184 -6.49 -8.90 12.74
C LYS A 184 -7.49 -9.48 13.75
N THR A 185 -7.07 -9.71 14.99
CA THR A 185 -7.95 -10.28 16.03
C THR A 185 -8.64 -9.21 16.87
N TRP A 186 -8.35 -7.93 16.63
CA TRP A 186 -8.93 -6.84 17.39
C TRP A 186 -10.35 -6.52 16.94
N PRO A 187 -11.18 -5.96 17.83
CA PRO A 187 -12.46 -5.38 17.44
C PRO A 187 -12.29 -4.35 16.33
N HIS A 188 -13.32 -4.18 15.50
CA HIS A 188 -13.35 -3.23 14.38
C HIS A 188 -12.37 -3.52 13.24
N TRP A 189 -11.62 -4.63 13.28
CA TRP A 189 -10.81 -5.08 12.15
C TRP A 189 -11.64 -5.19 10.88
N GLU A 190 -11.15 -4.60 9.80
CA GLU A 190 -11.80 -4.66 8.49
C GLU A 190 -10.97 -5.51 7.52
N ASP A 191 -11.47 -6.70 7.18
CA ASP A 191 -10.80 -7.64 6.28
C ASP A 191 -10.77 -7.16 4.82
N SER A 192 -11.72 -6.31 4.42
CA SER A 192 -11.84 -5.81 3.06
C SER A 192 -11.77 -4.28 3.04
N PRO A 193 -10.75 -3.65 2.43
CA PRO A 193 -10.85 -2.24 2.07
C PRO A 193 -11.88 -2.11 0.92
N HIS A 194 -13.16 -2.26 1.24
CA HIS A 194 -14.23 -1.84 0.34
C HIS A 194 -14.09 -0.32 0.18
N SER A 195 -13.69 0.08 -1.03
CA SER A 195 -13.34 1.43 -1.47
C SER A 195 -12.00 1.97 -0.94
N LEU A 196 -10.94 1.87 -1.74
CA LEU A 196 -10.22 3.02 -2.33
C LEU A 196 -9.01 2.56 -3.19
N PRO A 197 -8.61 3.36 -4.20
CA PRO A 197 -7.67 3.00 -5.25
C PRO A 197 -6.20 3.18 -4.85
N ASP A 198 -5.32 2.37 -5.43
CA ASP A 198 -3.85 2.38 -5.37
C ASP A 198 -3.14 1.55 -4.25
N GLN A 199 -3.20 0.20 -4.33
CA GLN A 199 -2.51 -0.95 -3.64
C GLN A 199 -1.50 -1.97 -4.30
N ASP A 200 -0.16 -1.89 -4.25
CA ASP A 200 0.74 -2.67 -5.16
C ASP A 200 0.75 -4.10 -4.71
N ASN A 201 0.41 -5.03 -5.61
CA ASN A 201 -0.22 -6.29 -5.26
C ASN A 201 0.55 -7.14 -4.21
N ILE A 202 0.36 -6.81 -2.93
CA ILE A 202 0.90 -7.50 -1.75
C ILE A 202 0.33 -8.93 -1.66
N GLY A 203 -0.76 -9.21 -2.38
CA GLY A 203 -1.35 -10.53 -2.54
C GLY A 203 -0.68 -11.44 -3.59
N GLY A 204 0.48 -11.07 -4.16
CA GLY A 204 1.12 -11.93 -5.18
C GLY A 204 0.27 -12.13 -6.44
N GLY A 205 -0.54 -11.13 -6.80
CA GLY A 205 -1.50 -11.20 -7.92
C GLY A 205 -2.89 -11.72 -7.54
N LEU A 206 -3.18 -11.96 -6.25
CA LEU A 206 -4.48 -12.44 -5.76
C LEU A 206 -5.52 -11.33 -5.49
N ILE A 207 -5.14 -10.06 -5.65
CA ILE A 207 -6.04 -8.91 -5.47
C ILE A 207 -6.03 -8.10 -6.77
N LEU A 208 -7.15 -7.50 -7.17
CA LEU A 208 -7.17 -6.64 -8.36
C LEU A 208 -6.77 -5.21 -7.98
N ARG A 209 -5.54 -4.79 -8.29
CA ARG A 209 -5.11 -3.40 -8.13
C ARG A 209 -5.01 -2.68 -9.46
N PHE A 210 -5.69 -1.54 -9.54
CA PHE A 210 -5.44 -0.54 -10.58
C PHE A 210 -4.38 0.47 -10.14
N VAL A 211 -3.40 0.73 -11.03
CA VAL A 211 -2.53 1.91 -11.02
C VAL A 211 -3.10 2.87 -12.05
N HIS A 212 -3.77 3.91 -11.57
CA HIS A 212 -4.46 4.86 -12.44
C HIS A 212 -3.47 5.78 -13.17
N ARG A 213 -3.95 6.40 -14.25
CA ARG A 213 -3.18 7.28 -15.15
C ARG A 213 -2.28 8.29 -14.43
N GLN A 214 -2.81 8.96 -13.41
CA GLN A 214 -2.07 9.95 -12.64
C GLN A 214 -0.91 9.33 -11.85
N ALA A 215 -1.05 8.09 -11.38
CA ALA A 215 -0.04 7.40 -10.58
C ALA A 215 1.16 6.92 -11.42
N TRP A 216 1.00 6.75 -12.74
CA TRP A 216 2.10 6.46 -13.65
C TRP A 216 2.53 7.67 -14.50
N LEU A 217 2.09 8.88 -14.14
CA LEU A 217 2.45 10.15 -14.79
C LEU A 217 2.03 10.19 -16.27
N ALA A 218 0.86 9.65 -16.59
CA ALA A 218 0.30 9.65 -17.93
C ALA A 218 0.21 11.06 -18.52
N GLN A 219 0.68 11.21 -19.74
CA GLN A 219 0.32 12.34 -20.58
C GLN A 219 -1.19 12.32 -20.86
N PRO A 220 -1.84 13.48 -20.98
CA PRO A 220 -3.19 13.54 -21.50
C PRO A 220 -3.22 13.03 -22.95
N PRO A 221 -4.34 12.43 -23.41
CA PRO A 221 -4.51 12.10 -24.82
C PRO A 221 -4.36 13.35 -25.71
N GLN A 222 -3.78 13.18 -26.90
CA GLN A 222 -3.64 14.24 -27.91
C GLN A 222 -5.00 14.69 -28.45
N LYS A 223 -6.00 13.78 -28.45
CA LYS A 223 -7.38 14.02 -28.89
C LYS A 223 -8.37 13.28 -28.01
N THR A 224 -9.64 13.67 -28.10
CA THR A 224 -10.75 12.90 -27.52
C THR A 224 -10.79 11.51 -28.16
N LEU A 225 -10.69 10.49 -27.30
CA LEU A 225 -10.76 9.10 -27.73
C LEU A 225 -12.23 8.70 -27.98
N PRO A 226 -12.52 7.83 -28.97
CA PRO A 226 -13.87 7.34 -29.19
C PRO A 226 -14.33 6.37 -28.10
N ASP A 227 -15.61 6.44 -27.73
CA ASP A 227 -16.23 5.50 -26.82
C ASP A 227 -16.33 4.09 -27.44
N LEU A 228 -16.12 3.08 -26.60
CA LEU A 228 -16.23 1.67 -26.97
C LEU A 228 -17.68 1.20 -26.85
N THR A 229 -18.14 0.41 -27.81
CA THR A 229 -19.46 -0.24 -27.70
C THR A 229 -19.37 -1.41 -26.73
N LEU A 230 -20.09 -1.29 -25.61
CA LEU A 230 -20.06 -2.24 -24.49
C LEU A 230 -21.36 -3.05 -24.38
N PRO A 231 -21.31 -4.28 -23.82
CA PRO A 231 -20.11 -5.02 -23.43
C PRO A 231 -19.34 -5.53 -24.65
N VAL A 232 -18.01 -5.60 -24.56
CA VAL A 232 -17.22 -6.28 -25.58
C VAL A 232 -17.31 -7.80 -25.42
N SER A 233 -17.35 -8.51 -26.54
CA SER A 233 -17.29 -9.97 -26.56
C SER A 233 -15.89 -10.51 -26.85
N LEU A 234 -14.89 -9.64 -27.00
CA LEU A 234 -13.52 -10.02 -27.36
C LEU A 234 -12.51 -9.30 -26.46
N VAL A 235 -11.58 -10.05 -25.90
CA VAL A 235 -10.41 -9.54 -25.17
C VAL A 235 -9.16 -10.08 -25.85
N ILE A 236 -8.23 -9.18 -26.20
CA ILE A 236 -7.01 -9.51 -26.92
C ILE A 236 -5.80 -9.34 -25.98
N VAL A 237 -5.01 -10.39 -25.86
CA VAL A 237 -3.75 -10.42 -25.11
C VAL A 237 -2.58 -10.19 -26.04
N LEU A 238 -1.67 -9.28 -25.69
CA LEU A 238 -0.49 -8.93 -26.50
C LEU A 238 0.73 -8.65 -25.60
N PRO A 239 1.97 -8.86 -26.07
CA PRO A 239 3.17 -8.39 -25.36
C PRO A 239 3.37 -6.87 -25.57
N THR A 240 4.07 -6.20 -24.67
CA THR A 240 4.60 -4.84 -24.93
C THR A 240 5.91 -4.86 -25.72
N ASN A 241 6.59 -6.01 -25.78
CA ASN A 241 7.95 -6.19 -26.29
C ASN A 241 8.97 -5.23 -25.65
N SER A 242 8.77 -4.93 -24.37
CA SER A 242 9.72 -4.20 -23.55
C SER A 242 10.48 -5.16 -22.64
N ASP A 243 11.49 -4.65 -21.93
CA ASP A 243 11.96 -5.29 -20.71
C ASP A 243 10.79 -5.52 -19.73
N ASN A 244 10.95 -6.52 -18.87
CA ASN A 244 10.03 -6.78 -17.79
C ASN A 244 10.16 -5.74 -16.64
N CYS A 245 9.30 -5.90 -15.63
CA CYS A 245 9.32 -5.12 -14.41
C CYS A 245 8.80 -5.97 -13.25
N THR A 246 9.36 -5.79 -12.05
CA THR A 246 9.00 -6.59 -10.86
C THR A 246 8.49 -5.76 -9.69
N THR A 247 8.59 -4.42 -9.78
CA THR A 247 8.10 -3.46 -8.79
C THR A 247 7.24 -2.38 -9.45
N GLN A 248 6.36 -1.72 -8.68
CA GLN A 248 5.55 -0.61 -9.19
C GLN A 248 6.39 0.43 -9.92
N ALA A 249 7.50 0.86 -9.31
CA ALA A 249 8.32 1.93 -9.86
C ALA A 249 8.90 1.57 -11.23
N GLN A 250 9.35 0.33 -11.38
CA GLN A 250 9.81 -0.17 -12.68
C GLN A 250 8.67 -0.24 -13.69
N CYS A 251 7.53 -0.79 -13.30
CA CYS A 251 6.39 -0.93 -14.20
C CYS A 251 5.79 0.42 -14.60
N VAL A 252 5.71 1.39 -13.69
CA VAL A 252 5.39 2.80 -13.98
C VAL A 252 6.31 3.35 -15.06
N LEU A 253 7.63 3.17 -14.91
CA LEU A 253 8.58 3.61 -15.92
C LEU A 253 8.33 2.93 -17.28
N ARG A 254 8.07 1.61 -17.29
CA ARG A 254 7.77 0.87 -18.54
C ARG A 254 6.50 1.38 -19.22
N VAL A 255 5.41 1.58 -18.48
CA VAL A 255 4.15 2.10 -19.03
C VAL A 255 4.31 3.53 -19.54
N ARG A 256 5.05 4.36 -18.80
CA ARG A 256 5.29 5.76 -19.19
C ARG A 256 6.11 5.87 -20.47
N LEU A 257 7.17 5.07 -20.60
CA LEU A 257 7.97 4.99 -21.83
C LEU A 257 7.16 4.42 -22.99
N ARG A 258 6.30 3.42 -22.71
CA ARG A 258 5.40 2.87 -23.72
C ARG A 258 4.43 3.92 -24.27
N GLN A 259 3.82 4.72 -23.40
CA GLN A 259 2.96 5.82 -23.86
C GLN A 259 3.72 6.83 -24.73
N THR A 260 4.95 7.20 -24.35
CA THR A 260 5.80 8.09 -25.17
C THR A 260 6.08 7.47 -26.54
N PHE A 261 6.42 6.18 -26.60
CA PHE A 261 6.65 5.50 -27.87
C PHE A 261 5.38 5.45 -28.75
N ASP A 262 4.23 5.12 -28.16
CA ASP A 262 2.96 5.06 -28.90
C ASP A 262 2.60 6.44 -29.48
N ILE A 263 2.72 7.52 -28.71
CA ILE A 263 2.40 8.87 -29.16
C ILE A 263 3.43 9.37 -30.19
N GLU A 264 4.72 9.30 -29.87
CA GLU A 264 5.75 9.99 -30.66
C GLU A 264 6.22 9.16 -31.86
N SER A 265 6.30 7.83 -31.71
CA SER A 265 6.81 6.94 -32.77
C SER A 265 5.69 6.34 -33.61
N LEU A 266 4.58 5.92 -32.97
CA LEU A 266 3.45 5.32 -33.68
C LEU A 266 2.36 6.32 -34.06
N GLN A 267 2.48 7.58 -33.65
CA GLN A 267 1.51 8.65 -33.93
C GLN A 267 0.10 8.35 -33.40
N GLU A 268 0.03 7.61 -32.29
CA GLU A 268 -1.22 7.31 -31.59
C GLU A 268 -1.66 8.50 -30.73
N ASP A 269 -2.98 8.67 -30.56
CA ASP A 269 -3.50 9.77 -29.74
C ASP A 269 -3.23 9.56 -28.23
N ASP A 270 -2.93 8.34 -27.80
CA ASP A 270 -2.58 7.95 -26.42
C ASP A 270 -1.94 6.55 -26.42
N ILE A 271 -1.48 6.06 -25.26
CA ILE A 271 -1.04 4.66 -25.10
C ILE A 271 -2.03 3.70 -25.76
N ALA A 272 -1.53 2.75 -26.56
CA ALA A 272 -2.37 1.98 -27.47
C ALA A 272 -3.33 1.00 -26.77
N PHE A 273 -3.10 0.69 -25.49
CA PHE A 273 -3.76 -0.40 -24.80
C PHE A 273 -4.84 0.07 -23.82
N ASN A 274 -5.89 -0.73 -23.63
CA ASN A 274 -6.89 -0.48 -22.59
C ASN A 274 -6.30 -0.67 -21.19
N PHE A 275 -5.63 -1.80 -20.97
CA PHE A 275 -4.94 -2.12 -19.73
C PHE A 275 -3.57 -2.73 -19.99
N VAL A 276 -2.62 -2.42 -19.10
CA VAL A 276 -1.25 -2.93 -19.17
C VAL A 276 -0.94 -3.68 -17.87
N LEU A 277 -0.45 -4.92 -17.97
CA LEU A 277 -0.25 -5.84 -16.85
C LEU A 277 1.23 -5.97 -16.50
N GLY A 278 1.60 -5.43 -15.33
CA GLY A 278 2.98 -5.43 -14.85
C GLY A 278 3.39 -6.77 -14.23
N GLY A 279 4.67 -7.11 -14.31
CA GLY A 279 5.22 -8.31 -13.67
C GLY A 279 5.15 -8.27 -12.13
N ASP A 280 5.00 -7.06 -11.56
CA ASP A 280 4.66 -6.76 -10.17
C ASP A 280 3.27 -7.29 -9.75
N GLY A 281 2.39 -7.56 -10.73
CA GLY A 281 1.02 -8.03 -10.54
C GLY A 281 -0.04 -6.95 -10.63
N ASN A 282 0.29 -5.70 -10.97
CA ASN A 282 -0.70 -4.62 -11.02
C ASN A 282 -1.28 -4.41 -12.42
N VAL A 283 -2.48 -3.82 -12.46
CA VAL A 283 -3.15 -3.39 -13.68
C VAL A 283 -2.97 -1.89 -13.86
N TYR A 284 -2.18 -1.49 -14.84
CA TYR A 284 -1.98 -0.10 -15.21
C TYR A 284 -3.09 0.31 -16.16
N VAL A 285 -3.85 1.34 -15.78
CA VAL A 285 -4.94 1.85 -16.60
C VAL A 285 -4.35 2.64 -17.77
N GLY A 286 -4.49 2.10 -18.98
CA GLY A 286 -4.21 2.81 -20.23
C GLY A 286 -5.43 3.64 -20.64
N ARG A 287 -6.06 3.28 -21.76
CA ARG A 287 -7.33 3.89 -22.19
C ARG A 287 -8.55 3.47 -21.34
N GLY A 288 -8.41 2.41 -20.54
CA GLY A 288 -9.44 1.96 -19.60
C GLY A 288 -10.59 1.19 -20.25
N TRP A 289 -11.71 1.11 -19.54
CA TRP A 289 -12.86 0.27 -19.93
C TRP A 289 -13.70 0.84 -21.08
N ASP A 290 -13.80 2.16 -21.15
CA ASP A 290 -14.86 2.83 -21.92
C ASP A 290 -14.37 3.37 -23.26
N GLN A 291 -13.07 3.36 -23.51
CA GLN A 291 -12.45 4.00 -24.68
C GLN A 291 -11.86 2.97 -25.64
N VAL A 292 -11.92 3.27 -26.93
CA VAL A 292 -11.37 2.42 -28.00
C VAL A 292 -9.83 2.38 -27.92
N GLY A 293 -9.29 1.16 -27.95
CA GLY A 293 -7.85 0.89 -28.05
C GLY A 293 -7.25 1.26 -29.42
N ALA A 294 -5.93 1.16 -29.52
CA ALA A 294 -5.19 1.19 -30.80
C ALA A 294 -4.27 -0.04 -30.94
N HIS A 295 -4.60 -1.13 -30.26
CA HIS A 295 -3.77 -2.32 -30.15
C HIS A 295 -3.74 -3.19 -31.40
N MET A 296 -4.83 -3.19 -32.20
CA MET A 296 -4.95 -4.03 -33.39
C MET A 296 -5.97 -3.47 -34.39
N SER A 297 -5.48 -3.12 -35.59
CA SER A 297 -6.32 -2.65 -36.70
C SER A 297 -7.42 -3.67 -37.04
N GLY A 298 -8.65 -3.20 -37.25
CA GLY A 298 -9.82 -4.06 -37.51
C GLY A 298 -10.47 -4.70 -36.28
N TYR A 299 -9.89 -4.56 -35.08
CA TYR A 299 -10.44 -5.13 -33.84
C TYR A 299 -10.66 -4.11 -32.72
N ASN A 300 -10.02 -2.95 -32.78
CA ASN A 300 -10.06 -1.91 -31.75
C ASN A 300 -11.47 -1.54 -31.25
N THR A 301 -12.45 -1.37 -32.14
CA THR A 301 -13.82 -0.90 -31.79
C THR A 301 -14.71 -1.96 -31.15
N ARG A 302 -14.26 -3.22 -31.11
CA ARG A 302 -15.03 -4.38 -30.62
C ARG A 302 -14.28 -5.23 -29.62
N SER A 303 -13.14 -4.75 -29.12
CA SER A 303 -12.31 -5.50 -28.19
C SER A 303 -11.62 -4.61 -27.16
N LEU A 304 -11.31 -5.21 -26.01
CA LEU A 304 -10.40 -4.64 -25.03
C LEU A 304 -9.03 -5.32 -25.15
N SER A 305 -7.96 -4.56 -24.99
CA SER A 305 -6.59 -5.08 -24.96
C SER A 305 -6.00 -5.17 -23.57
N PHE A 306 -5.42 -6.33 -23.26
CA PHE A 306 -4.58 -6.55 -22.09
C PHE A 306 -3.12 -6.77 -22.55
N ALA A 307 -2.31 -5.73 -22.45
CA ALA A 307 -0.91 -5.78 -22.82
C ALA A 307 -0.03 -6.25 -21.65
N TYR A 308 0.86 -7.22 -21.85
CA TYR A 308 1.74 -7.75 -20.82
C TYR A 308 3.10 -7.06 -20.90
N ILE A 309 3.56 -6.45 -19.81
CA ILE A 309 4.88 -5.82 -19.76
C ILE A 309 5.96 -6.91 -19.83
N GLY A 310 6.66 -6.98 -20.97
CA GLY A 310 7.72 -7.95 -21.21
C GLY A 310 7.79 -8.42 -22.66
N SER A 311 8.77 -9.28 -22.93
CA SER A 311 8.89 -10.08 -24.14
C SER A 311 8.77 -11.56 -23.77
N PHE A 312 7.85 -12.27 -24.41
CA PHE A 312 7.44 -13.62 -24.01
C PHE A 312 7.59 -14.65 -25.12
N GLN A 313 8.58 -14.46 -25.99
CA GLN A 313 8.91 -15.49 -26.98
C GLN A 313 9.53 -16.71 -26.30
N ASN A 314 10.45 -16.47 -25.35
CA ASN A 314 11.22 -17.54 -24.67
C ASN A 314 11.03 -17.55 -23.14
N GLN A 315 10.25 -16.62 -22.58
CA GLN A 315 10.00 -16.51 -21.14
C GLN A 315 8.50 -16.49 -20.86
N LYS A 316 8.07 -17.18 -19.80
CA LYS A 316 6.67 -17.15 -19.34
C LYS A 316 6.34 -15.85 -18.57
N PRO A 317 5.10 -15.37 -18.65
CA PRO A 317 4.63 -14.29 -17.77
C PRO A 317 4.73 -14.69 -16.30
N SER A 318 4.82 -13.69 -15.42
CA SER A 318 4.85 -13.96 -13.98
C SER A 318 3.52 -14.57 -13.53
N ALA A 319 3.55 -15.41 -12.49
CA ALA A 319 2.33 -15.95 -11.90
C ALA A 319 1.36 -14.82 -11.47
N LYS A 320 1.92 -13.68 -11.04
CA LYS A 320 1.13 -12.50 -10.65
C LYS A 320 0.36 -11.91 -11.82
N GLN A 321 0.98 -11.81 -13.00
CA GLN A 321 0.33 -11.34 -14.23
C GLN A 321 -0.85 -12.23 -14.60
N LEU A 322 -0.68 -13.56 -14.54
CA LEU A 322 -1.75 -14.50 -14.86
C LEU A 322 -2.90 -14.42 -13.84
N SER A 323 -2.60 -14.36 -12.54
CA SER A 323 -3.63 -14.26 -11.50
C SER A 323 -4.43 -12.97 -11.61
N VAL A 324 -3.78 -11.81 -11.78
CA VAL A 324 -4.50 -10.53 -11.90
C VAL A 324 -5.33 -10.45 -13.17
N THR A 325 -4.95 -11.17 -14.22
CA THR A 325 -5.73 -11.25 -15.46
C THR A 325 -7.10 -11.89 -15.22
N LYS A 326 -7.18 -12.98 -14.44
CA LYS A 326 -8.45 -13.60 -14.08
C LYS A 326 -9.36 -12.61 -13.36
N LEU A 327 -8.82 -11.93 -12.36
CA LEU A 327 -9.54 -10.93 -11.58
C LEU A 327 -9.99 -9.75 -12.45
N LEU A 328 -9.16 -9.33 -13.40
CA LEU A 328 -9.51 -8.23 -14.31
C LEU A 328 -10.65 -8.62 -15.26
N LEU A 329 -10.64 -9.86 -15.78
CA LEU A 329 -11.73 -10.40 -16.60
C LEU A 329 -13.04 -10.49 -15.80
N GLU A 330 -12.99 -11.10 -14.61
CA GLU A 330 -14.12 -11.19 -13.68
C GLU A 330 -14.70 -9.81 -13.36
N ARG A 331 -13.82 -8.83 -13.10
CA ARG A 331 -14.23 -7.45 -12.85
C ARG A 331 -14.90 -6.84 -14.07
N GLY A 332 -14.33 -7.00 -15.26
CA GLY A 332 -14.92 -6.51 -16.50
C GLY A 332 -16.31 -7.09 -16.76
N VAL A 333 -16.52 -8.38 -16.47
CA VAL A 333 -17.84 -9.03 -16.55
C VAL A 333 -18.80 -8.45 -15.52
N SER A 334 -18.38 -8.33 -14.26
CA SER A 334 -19.22 -7.77 -13.18
C SER A 334 -19.67 -6.32 -13.44
N LEU A 335 -18.86 -5.55 -14.17
CA LEU A 335 -19.14 -4.16 -14.52
C LEU A 335 -19.95 -4.02 -15.82
N GLY A 336 -20.31 -5.13 -16.48
CA GLY A 336 -20.97 -5.12 -17.79
C GLY A 336 -20.09 -4.55 -18.91
N LYS A 337 -18.75 -4.57 -18.74
CA LYS A 337 -17.79 -4.11 -19.76
C LYS A 337 -17.37 -5.25 -20.68
N ILE A 338 -17.33 -6.47 -20.16
CA ILE A 338 -17.04 -7.70 -20.90
C ILE A 338 -18.28 -8.59 -20.84
N SER A 339 -18.67 -9.17 -21.98
CA SER A 339 -19.78 -10.13 -22.05
C SER A 339 -19.45 -11.38 -21.24
N PRO A 340 -20.38 -12.00 -20.48
CA PRO A 340 -20.11 -13.26 -19.78
C PRO A 340 -19.61 -14.39 -20.70
N ASN A 341 -19.98 -14.36 -21.99
CA ASN A 341 -19.55 -15.33 -23.02
C ASN A 341 -18.40 -14.79 -23.88
N TYR A 342 -17.53 -13.97 -23.31
CA TYR A 342 -16.41 -13.38 -24.05
C TYR A 342 -15.44 -14.42 -24.60
N ARG A 343 -14.75 -14.05 -25.67
CA ARG A 343 -13.59 -14.74 -26.22
C ARG A 343 -12.30 -14.05 -25.74
N LEU A 344 -11.37 -14.80 -25.18
CA LEU A 344 -10.00 -14.37 -24.90
C LEU A 344 -9.07 -14.99 -25.95
N THR A 345 -8.26 -14.17 -26.63
CA THR A 345 -7.32 -14.66 -27.66
C THR A 345 -6.01 -13.89 -27.63
N GLY A 346 -4.94 -14.53 -28.11
CA GLY A 346 -3.65 -13.88 -28.34
C GLY A 346 -3.64 -13.12 -29.65
N ALA A 347 -2.89 -12.02 -29.71
CA ALA A 347 -2.82 -11.18 -30.90
C ALA A 347 -2.29 -11.93 -32.13
N SER A 348 -1.28 -12.79 -31.97
CA SER A 348 -0.71 -13.57 -33.07
C SER A 348 -1.66 -14.62 -33.64
N LYS A 349 -2.74 -14.97 -32.93
CA LYS A 349 -3.76 -15.90 -33.44
C LYS A 349 -4.72 -15.21 -34.40
N LEU A 350 -4.95 -13.91 -34.20
CA LEU A 350 -5.77 -13.08 -35.09
C LEU A 350 -4.94 -12.63 -36.29
N GLU A 351 -3.71 -12.19 -36.07
CA GLU A 351 -2.81 -11.68 -37.11
C GLU A 351 -1.43 -12.36 -37.02
N PRO A 352 -1.25 -13.56 -37.60
CA PRO A 352 -0.02 -14.36 -37.44
C PRO A 352 1.19 -13.83 -38.23
N SER A 353 0.97 -12.93 -39.20
CA SER A 353 2.02 -12.32 -40.02
C SER A 353 2.80 -11.23 -39.29
N ILE A 354 2.22 -10.63 -38.25
CA ILE A 354 2.81 -9.50 -37.52
C ILE A 354 3.79 -10.03 -36.47
N THR A 355 5.06 -9.64 -36.59
CA THR A 355 6.14 -10.18 -35.76
C THR A 355 6.05 -9.67 -34.33
N GLU A 356 5.65 -8.42 -34.14
CA GLU A 356 5.45 -7.77 -32.84
C GLU A 356 4.38 -8.46 -32.00
N TYR A 357 3.47 -9.22 -32.59
CA TYR A 357 2.44 -9.96 -31.86
C TYR A 357 2.90 -11.32 -31.38
N LYS A 358 4.08 -11.81 -31.78
CA LYS A 358 4.58 -13.13 -31.37
C LYS A 358 5.00 -13.13 -29.90
N ALA A 359 4.40 -14.03 -29.12
CA ALA A 359 4.63 -14.18 -27.68
C ALA A 359 4.24 -15.59 -27.22
N GLU A 360 4.92 -16.60 -27.76
CA GLU A 360 4.53 -18.00 -27.64
C GLU A 360 4.33 -18.46 -26.18
N GLN A 361 5.28 -18.14 -25.29
CA GLN A 361 5.18 -18.54 -23.87
C GLN A 361 4.07 -17.79 -23.12
N LEU A 362 3.70 -16.58 -23.55
CA LEU A 362 2.53 -15.87 -23.01
C LEU A 362 1.24 -16.60 -23.40
N TYR A 363 1.06 -16.90 -24.68
CA TYR A 363 -0.16 -17.51 -25.19
C TYR A 363 -0.37 -18.95 -24.70
N GLN A 364 0.71 -19.74 -24.61
CA GLN A 364 0.66 -21.08 -24.02
C GLN A 364 0.18 -21.06 -22.56
N SER A 365 0.44 -19.98 -21.82
CA SER A 365 0.01 -19.85 -20.41
C SER A 365 -1.52 -19.74 -20.23
N PHE A 366 -2.26 -19.45 -21.30
CA PHE A 366 -3.74 -19.42 -21.31
C PHE A 366 -4.38 -20.70 -21.85
N GLY A 367 -3.59 -21.67 -22.34
CA GLY A 367 -4.12 -22.83 -23.07
C GLY A 367 -5.23 -23.63 -22.36
N ASN A 368 -5.25 -23.62 -21.03
CA ASN A 368 -6.23 -24.33 -20.20
C ASN A 368 -7.39 -23.45 -19.70
N TRP A 369 -7.50 -22.20 -20.16
CA TRP A 369 -8.55 -21.28 -19.71
C TRP A 369 -9.82 -21.49 -20.54
N SER A 370 -10.98 -21.55 -19.89
CA SER A 370 -12.26 -21.86 -20.55
C SER A 370 -12.63 -20.90 -21.69
N HIS A 371 -12.31 -19.62 -21.55
CA HIS A 371 -12.59 -18.58 -22.55
C HIS A 371 -11.47 -18.40 -23.59
N TRP A 372 -10.37 -19.15 -23.50
CA TRP A 372 -9.24 -19.04 -24.42
C TRP A 372 -9.52 -19.74 -25.74
N SER A 373 -9.40 -19.02 -26.87
CA SER A 373 -9.63 -19.58 -28.20
C SER A 373 -8.97 -18.78 -29.32
#